data_AF-A0A4Y6PSF8-F1
#
_entry.id   AF-A0A4Y6PSF8-F1
#
_cell.length_a   1.000
_cell.length_b   1.000
_cell.length_c   1.000
_cell.angle_alpha   90.00
_cell.angle_beta   90.00
_cell.angle_gamma   90.00
#
_symmetry.space_group_name_H-M   'P 1'
#
loop_
_entity.id
_entity.type
_entity.pdbx_description
1 polymer ?
#
loop_
_entity_poly.entity_id
_entity_poly.type
_entity_poly.pdbx_seq_one_letter_code
_entity_poly.pdbx_strand_id
1 'polypeptide(L)'
;MFKLRADTPPEWAVYVADHLDQFLIDHAACERKASANAMHFVVRYPDRADIVDAMVEVAREELEHFHDVFHLMQERGVELAADEKDPYVNALLKKSHKKGEKRLLDRLLLGSIIEYRGCERFAMLSRELAKRPDDAALAEFYKELAASESKHRGDFYELALNHFDRDDVEARLDFWLDLEGQIVDELPIRAALH
;
A
#
# COMPACT_ATOMS: atom_id res chain seq x y z
N MET A 1 -14.89 -9.59 -4.02
CA MET A 1 -14.41 -8.46 -3.19
C MET A 1 -14.23 -8.97 -1.78
N PHE A 2 -13.03 -8.87 -1.21
CA PHE A 2 -12.72 -9.37 0.13
C PHE A 2 -12.68 -8.24 1.15
N LYS A 3 -12.55 -8.59 2.44
CA LYS A 3 -12.47 -7.65 3.57
C LYS A 3 -11.21 -7.95 4.39
N LEU A 4 -10.54 -6.89 4.86
CA LEU A 4 -9.48 -7.01 5.86
C LEU A 4 -10.06 -7.61 7.15
N ARG A 5 -9.23 -8.30 7.93
CA ARG A 5 -9.65 -9.01 9.16
C ARG A 5 -9.55 -8.14 10.40
N ALA A 6 -8.70 -7.11 10.36
CA ALA A 6 -8.56 -6.10 11.40
C ALA A 6 -8.77 -4.71 10.80
N ASP A 7 -9.46 -3.84 11.55
CA ASP A 7 -9.61 -2.43 11.22
C ASP A 7 -8.39 -1.66 11.75
N THR A 8 -7.94 -0.62 11.05
CA THR A 8 -6.95 0.29 11.62
C THR A 8 -7.53 0.99 12.84
N PRO A 9 -6.83 1.05 14.00
CA PRO A 9 -7.29 1.79 15.17
C PRO A 9 -7.55 3.28 14.83
N PRO A 10 -8.68 3.89 15.22
CA PRO A 10 -8.95 5.31 14.95
C PRO A 10 -7.87 6.27 15.45
N GLU A 11 -7.18 5.89 16.52
CA GLU A 11 -6.06 6.63 17.12
C GLU A 11 -4.88 6.78 16.15
N TRP A 12 -4.71 5.86 15.18
CA TRP A 12 -3.69 5.97 14.15
C TRP A 12 -3.85 7.25 13.32
N ALA A 13 -5.08 7.56 12.88
CA ALA A 13 -5.34 8.72 12.03
C ALA A 13 -5.10 10.04 12.80
N VAL A 14 -5.51 10.08 14.07
CA VAL A 14 -5.23 11.22 14.97
C VAL A 14 -3.73 11.42 15.13
N TYR A 15 -2.99 10.33 15.42
CA TYR A 15 -1.55 10.38 15.61
C TYR A 15 -0.82 10.83 14.34
N VAL A 16 -1.18 10.28 13.18
CA VAL A 16 -0.58 10.66 11.89
C VAL A 16 -0.87 12.12 11.56
N ALA A 17 -2.09 12.58 11.76
CA ALA A 17 -2.44 13.97 11.51
C ALA A 17 -1.65 14.93 12.42
N ASP A 18 -1.35 14.54 13.66
CA ASP A 18 -0.48 15.32 14.58
C ASP A 18 1.02 15.25 14.24
N HIS A 19 1.45 14.25 13.48
CA HIS A 19 2.87 13.99 13.13
C HIS A 19 3.08 13.92 11.62
N LEU A 20 2.35 14.75 10.88
CA LEU A 20 2.23 14.65 9.43
C LEU A 20 3.59 14.77 8.71
N ASP A 21 4.50 15.63 9.18
CA ASP A 21 5.83 15.81 8.58
C ASP A 21 6.62 14.49 8.57
N GLN A 22 6.56 13.75 9.67
CA GLN A 22 7.21 12.44 9.79
C GLN A 22 6.50 11.39 8.94
N PHE A 23 5.18 11.46 8.84
CA PHE A 23 4.39 10.58 7.99
C PHE A 23 4.71 10.77 6.50
N LEU A 24 4.88 12.01 6.03
CA LEU A 24 5.20 12.29 4.63
C LEU A 24 6.50 11.62 4.17
N ILE A 25 7.49 11.51 5.07
CA ILE A 25 8.76 10.82 4.79
C ILE A 25 8.50 9.32 4.52
N ASP A 26 7.71 8.67 5.38
CA ASP A 26 7.36 7.25 5.22
C ASP A 26 6.46 7.05 4.00
N HIS A 27 5.48 7.92 3.79
CA HIS A 27 4.57 7.88 2.65
C HIS A 27 5.34 8.00 1.32
N ALA A 28 6.21 9.00 1.17
CA ALA A 28 7.06 9.13 -0.01
C ALA A 28 7.93 7.87 -0.23
N ALA A 29 8.43 7.26 0.85
CA ALA A 29 9.18 6.02 0.74
C ALA A 29 8.29 4.86 0.27
N CYS A 30 7.05 4.76 0.75
CA CYS A 30 6.06 3.76 0.32
C CYS A 30 5.78 3.85 -1.18
N GLU A 31 5.45 5.02 -1.73
CA GLU A 31 5.12 5.16 -3.16
C GLU A 31 6.32 4.83 -4.06
N ARG A 32 7.50 5.32 -3.68
CA ARG A 32 8.74 4.99 -4.39
C ARG A 32 9.03 3.49 -4.36
N LYS A 33 8.79 2.82 -3.22
CA LYS A 33 8.97 1.37 -3.08
C LYS A 33 7.90 0.60 -3.86
N ALA A 34 6.66 1.08 -3.92
CA ALA A 34 5.57 0.49 -4.68
C ALA A 34 5.90 0.51 -6.18
N SER A 35 6.30 1.67 -6.71
CA SER A 35 6.77 1.81 -8.10
C SER A 35 7.95 0.88 -8.41
N ALA A 36 8.97 0.85 -7.55
CA ALA A 36 10.12 -0.05 -7.72
C ALA A 36 9.74 -1.53 -7.65
N ASN A 37 8.80 -1.90 -6.77
CA ASN A 37 8.30 -3.26 -6.63
C ASN A 37 7.52 -3.70 -7.87
N ALA A 38 6.70 -2.82 -8.46
CA ALA A 38 6.00 -3.08 -9.72
C ALA A 38 7.00 -3.33 -10.86
N MET A 39 8.04 -2.50 -11.00
CA MET A 39 9.11 -2.74 -11.98
C MET A 39 9.87 -4.06 -11.76
N HIS A 40 9.94 -4.56 -10.53
CA HIS A 40 10.50 -5.89 -10.28
C HIS A 40 9.66 -7.02 -10.89
N PHE A 41 8.33 -6.89 -10.97
CA PHE A 41 7.50 -7.86 -11.68
C PHE A 41 7.80 -7.85 -13.17
N VAL A 42 7.94 -6.67 -13.78
CA VAL A 42 8.28 -6.51 -15.21
C VAL A 42 9.57 -7.26 -15.56
N VAL A 43 10.60 -7.10 -14.72
CA VAL A 43 11.89 -7.82 -14.91
C VAL A 43 11.76 -9.32 -14.66
N ARG A 44 10.93 -9.73 -13.69
CA ARG A 44 10.88 -11.11 -13.21
C ARG A 44 9.98 -12.02 -14.04
N TYR A 45 8.92 -11.47 -14.62
CA TYR A 45 7.88 -12.19 -15.35
C TYR A 45 7.67 -11.62 -16.77
N PRO A 46 8.74 -11.51 -17.59
CA PRO A 46 8.66 -10.88 -18.91
C PRO A 46 7.78 -11.65 -19.90
N ASP A 47 7.46 -12.91 -19.61
CA ASP A 47 6.58 -13.78 -20.39
C ASP A 47 5.10 -13.66 -20.01
N ARG A 48 4.75 -12.77 -19.07
CA ARG A 48 3.38 -12.52 -18.61
C ARG A 48 2.94 -11.12 -19.04
N ALA A 49 2.48 -11.00 -20.29
CA ALA A 49 2.23 -9.71 -20.92
C ALA A 49 1.21 -8.83 -20.17
N ASP A 50 0.16 -9.43 -19.63
CA ASP A 50 -0.86 -8.74 -18.82
C ASP A 50 -0.32 -8.23 -17.49
N ILE A 51 0.52 -9.03 -16.80
CA ILE A 51 1.25 -8.57 -15.61
C ILE A 51 2.21 -7.44 -15.97
N VAL A 52 2.95 -7.55 -17.08
CA VAL A 52 3.88 -6.50 -17.51
C VAL A 52 3.15 -5.19 -17.75
N ASP A 53 2.05 -5.22 -18.52
CA ASP A 53 1.24 -4.04 -18.83
C ASP A 53 0.70 -3.38 -17.56
N ALA A 54 0.04 -4.16 -16.70
CA ALA A 54 -0.52 -3.67 -15.44
C ALA A 54 0.55 -3.09 -14.50
N MET A 55 1.71 -3.75 -14.38
CA MET A 55 2.78 -3.30 -13.48
C MET A 55 3.51 -2.07 -14.00
N VAL A 56 3.54 -1.82 -15.32
CA VAL A 56 4.05 -0.57 -15.87
C VAL A 56 3.12 0.59 -15.52
N GLU A 57 1.81 0.42 -15.64
CA GLU A 57 0.85 1.47 -15.27
C GLU A 57 0.87 1.75 -13.77
N VAL A 58 0.87 0.72 -12.91
CA VAL A 58 1.07 0.89 -11.45
C VAL A 58 2.39 1.63 -11.18
N ALA A 59 3.50 1.22 -11.81
CA ALA A 59 4.78 1.89 -11.57
C ALA A 59 4.77 3.38 -11.95
N ARG A 60 4.00 3.77 -12.96
CA ARG A 60 3.83 5.17 -13.38
C ARG A 60 2.96 5.94 -12.40
N GLU A 61 1.77 5.41 -12.06
CA GLU A 61 0.85 6.03 -11.09
C GLU A 61 1.53 6.24 -9.73
N GLU A 62 2.25 5.23 -9.21
CA GLU A 62 2.95 5.37 -7.92
C GLU A 62 4.14 6.34 -7.96
N LEU A 63 4.78 6.52 -9.12
CA LEU A 63 5.83 7.51 -9.26
C LEU A 63 5.25 8.94 -9.31
N GLU A 64 4.04 9.09 -9.87
CA GLU A 64 3.28 10.35 -9.81
C GLU A 64 2.86 10.65 -8.37
N HIS A 65 2.30 9.69 -7.63
CA HIS A 65 1.99 9.84 -6.20
C HIS A 65 3.23 10.26 -5.39
N PHE A 66 4.37 9.57 -5.61
CA PHE A 66 5.63 9.95 -4.97
C PHE A 66 6.01 11.42 -5.23
N HIS A 67 5.85 11.87 -6.47
CA HIS A 67 6.20 13.24 -6.87
C HIS A 67 5.27 14.28 -6.21
N ASP A 68 3.99 13.98 -6.08
CA ASP A 68 3.02 14.84 -5.38
C ASP A 68 3.34 14.94 -3.88
N VAL A 69 3.63 13.81 -3.23
CA VAL A 69 4.06 13.79 -1.81
C VAL A 69 5.37 14.55 -1.65
N PHE A 70 6.32 14.39 -2.58
CA PHE A 70 7.58 15.12 -2.55
C PHE A 70 7.36 16.65 -2.64
N HIS A 71 6.47 17.12 -3.50
CA HIS A 71 6.12 18.54 -3.56
C HIS A 71 5.50 19.05 -2.26
N LEU A 72 4.59 18.30 -1.68
CA LEU A 72 4.01 18.62 -0.38
C LEU A 72 5.08 18.69 0.73
N MET A 73 6.06 17.79 0.71
CA MET A 73 7.21 17.85 1.61
C MET A 73 8.01 19.14 1.44
N GLN A 74 8.28 19.55 0.18
CA GLN A 74 9.01 20.80 -0.10
C GLN A 74 8.27 22.04 0.41
N GLU A 75 6.95 22.10 0.22
CA GLU A 75 6.12 23.20 0.72
C GLU A 75 6.16 23.31 2.26
N ARG A 76 6.35 22.18 2.94
CA ARG A 76 6.39 22.08 4.41
C ARG A 76 7.81 22.12 4.97
N GLY A 77 8.84 22.25 4.13
CA GLY A 77 10.24 22.26 4.56
C GLY A 77 10.75 20.91 5.09
N VAL A 78 10.13 19.81 4.66
CA VAL A 78 10.49 18.44 5.03
C VAL A 78 11.42 17.85 3.97
N GLU A 79 12.53 17.25 4.39
CA GLU A 79 13.49 16.60 3.49
C GLU A 79 13.26 15.08 3.42
N LEU A 80 13.63 14.48 2.28
CA LEU A 80 13.68 13.03 2.16
C LEU A 80 14.72 12.45 3.12
N ALA A 81 14.36 11.35 3.79
CA ALA A 81 15.25 10.64 4.69
C ALA A 81 15.68 9.29 4.10
N ALA A 82 16.60 8.62 4.80
CA ALA A 82 16.98 7.26 4.49
C ALA A 82 15.81 6.29 4.75
N ASP A 83 15.78 5.19 3.98
CA ASP A 83 14.76 4.16 4.16
C ASP A 83 14.85 3.52 5.55
N GLU A 84 13.69 3.45 6.23
CA GLU A 84 13.52 2.67 7.43
C GLU A 84 12.91 1.30 7.12
N LYS A 85 13.17 0.33 8.00
CA LYS A 85 12.57 -1.00 7.90
C LYS A 85 11.10 -0.92 8.30
N ASP A 86 10.24 -1.20 7.34
CA ASP A 86 8.80 -1.32 7.57
C ASP A 86 8.48 -2.67 8.27
N PRO A 87 8.03 -2.67 9.54
CA PRO A 87 7.74 -3.91 10.28
C PRO A 87 6.61 -4.72 9.65
N TYR A 88 5.61 -4.06 9.05
CA TYR A 88 4.46 -4.69 8.42
C TYR A 88 4.87 -5.44 7.15
N VAL A 89 5.50 -4.73 6.20
CA VAL A 89 5.93 -5.34 4.92
C VAL A 89 6.95 -6.45 5.18
N ASN A 90 7.88 -6.26 6.13
CA ASN A 90 8.86 -7.29 6.48
C ASN A 90 8.22 -8.54 7.09
N ALA A 91 7.20 -8.39 7.95
CA ALA A 91 6.48 -9.52 8.53
C ALA A 91 5.77 -10.36 7.45
N LEU A 92 5.12 -9.70 6.49
CA LEU A 92 4.46 -10.34 5.35
C LEU A 92 5.47 -11.07 4.45
N LEU A 93 6.54 -10.38 4.01
CA LEU A 93 7.57 -10.96 3.14
C LEU A 93 8.32 -12.14 3.77
N LYS A 94 8.42 -12.18 5.11
CA LYS A 94 9.02 -13.31 5.83
C LYS A 94 8.22 -14.60 5.63
N LYS A 95 6.89 -14.50 5.53
CA LYS A 95 5.96 -15.64 5.34
C LYS A 95 5.70 -15.99 3.88
N SER A 96 6.13 -15.14 2.95
CA SER A 96 6.01 -15.37 1.51
C SER A 96 6.95 -16.48 1.01
N HIS A 97 6.47 -17.26 0.04
CA HIS A 97 7.26 -18.22 -0.72
C HIS A 97 8.45 -17.54 -1.38
N LYS A 98 9.59 -18.23 -1.43
CA LYS A 98 10.85 -17.63 -1.93
C LYS A 98 11.04 -17.70 -3.45
N LYS A 99 10.37 -18.62 -4.14
CA LYS A 99 10.52 -18.84 -5.59
C LYS A 99 9.30 -19.53 -6.23
N GLY A 100 9.24 -19.50 -7.55
CA GLY A 100 8.25 -20.20 -8.38
C GLY A 100 6.88 -19.53 -8.39
N GLU A 101 5.90 -20.23 -8.98
CA GLU A 101 4.53 -19.73 -9.17
C GLU A 101 3.84 -19.37 -7.84
N LYS A 102 4.08 -20.14 -6.76
CA LYS A 102 3.54 -19.80 -5.43
C LYS A 102 4.03 -18.45 -4.90
N ARG A 103 5.25 -18.03 -5.28
CA ARG A 103 5.75 -16.68 -4.95
C ARG A 103 5.06 -15.62 -5.79
N LEU A 104 4.75 -15.90 -7.06
CA LEU A 104 3.98 -14.96 -7.88
C LEU A 104 2.60 -14.74 -7.27
N LEU A 105 1.88 -15.82 -6.95
CA LEU A 105 0.58 -15.75 -6.26
C LEU A 105 0.67 -14.93 -4.97
N ASP A 106 1.66 -15.21 -4.11
CA ASP A 106 1.86 -14.45 -2.88
C ASP A 106 2.06 -12.96 -3.15
N ARG A 107 2.88 -12.59 -4.14
CA ARG A 107 3.17 -11.18 -4.40
C ARG A 107 1.98 -10.44 -4.99
N LEU A 108 1.18 -11.08 -5.85
CA LEU A 108 -0.04 -10.48 -6.38
C LEU A 108 -1.06 -10.25 -5.26
N LEU A 109 -1.29 -11.26 -4.42
CA LEU A 109 -2.21 -11.14 -3.28
C LEU A 109 -1.73 -10.14 -2.24
N LEU A 110 -0.43 -10.12 -1.92
CA LEU A 110 0.13 -9.13 -1.00
C LEU A 110 0.04 -7.72 -1.57
N GLY A 111 0.28 -7.51 -2.87
CA GLY A 111 0.05 -6.21 -3.52
C GLY A 111 -1.38 -5.74 -3.28
N SER A 112 -2.36 -6.58 -3.60
CA SER A 112 -3.77 -6.27 -3.36
C SER A 112 -4.08 -5.93 -1.89
N ILE A 113 -3.56 -6.69 -0.93
CA ILE A 113 -3.82 -6.46 0.50
C ILE A 113 -3.17 -5.16 0.99
N ILE A 114 -1.94 -4.88 0.56
CA ILE A 114 -1.19 -3.67 0.94
C ILE A 114 -1.93 -2.42 0.42
N GLU A 115 -2.34 -2.40 -0.85
CA GLU A 115 -3.13 -1.26 -1.40
C GLU A 115 -4.47 -1.13 -0.67
N TYR A 116 -5.08 -2.24 -0.25
CA TYR A 116 -6.30 -2.14 0.55
C TYR A 116 -6.07 -1.50 1.92
N ARG A 117 -4.96 -1.83 2.59
CA ARG A 117 -4.60 -1.20 3.86
C ARG A 117 -4.27 0.29 3.66
N GLY A 118 -3.54 0.63 2.60
CA GLY A 118 -3.27 2.02 2.19
C GLY A 118 -4.56 2.80 1.94
N CYS A 119 -5.48 2.26 1.14
CA CYS A 119 -6.80 2.81 0.88
C CYS A 119 -7.59 3.11 2.17
N GLU A 120 -7.67 2.13 3.08
CA GLU A 120 -8.35 2.31 4.37
C GLU A 120 -7.72 3.45 5.18
N ARG A 121 -6.39 3.45 5.31
CA ARG A 121 -5.64 4.42 6.11
C ARG A 121 -5.67 5.83 5.52
N PHE A 122 -5.52 6.00 4.21
CA PHE A 122 -5.68 7.30 3.57
C PHE A 122 -7.11 7.83 3.70
N ALA A 123 -8.14 6.97 3.56
CA ALA A 123 -9.52 7.39 3.78
C ALA A 123 -9.78 7.81 5.23
N MET A 124 -9.15 7.16 6.20
CA MET A 124 -9.20 7.57 7.61
C MET A 124 -8.48 8.90 7.85
N LEU A 125 -7.27 9.05 7.32
CA LEU A 125 -6.48 10.28 7.44
C LEU A 125 -7.19 11.48 6.82
N SER A 126 -7.75 11.31 5.62
CA SER A 126 -8.58 12.33 4.95
C SER A 126 -9.71 12.83 5.87
N ARG A 127 -10.46 11.91 6.50
CA ARG A 127 -11.56 12.28 7.41
C ARG A 127 -11.06 12.97 8.68
N GLU A 128 -9.89 12.62 9.17
CA GLU A 128 -9.29 13.28 10.34
C GLU A 128 -8.83 14.69 9.99
N LEU A 129 -8.13 14.86 8.88
CA LEU A 129 -7.67 16.16 8.39
C LEU A 129 -8.84 17.09 8.03
N ALA A 130 -9.96 16.56 7.53
CA ALA A 130 -11.17 17.35 7.26
C ALA A 130 -11.77 18.02 8.50
N LYS A 131 -11.40 17.58 9.72
CA LYS A 131 -11.81 18.24 10.98
C LYS A 131 -10.98 19.49 11.27
N ARG A 132 -9.88 19.71 10.55
CA ARG A 132 -8.93 20.80 10.75
C ARG A 132 -9.17 21.88 9.69
N PRO A 133 -9.49 23.13 10.07
CA PRO A 133 -9.86 24.19 9.13
C PRO A 133 -8.81 24.47 8.04
N ASP A 134 -7.52 24.33 8.39
CA ASP A 134 -6.40 24.69 7.52
C ASP A 134 -5.95 23.52 6.61
N ASP A 135 -6.46 22.29 6.83
CA ASP A 135 -6.01 21.08 6.12
C ASP A 135 -7.02 20.58 5.06
N ALA A 136 -7.97 21.42 4.63
CA ALA A 136 -9.01 21.00 3.69
C ALA A 136 -8.46 20.49 2.35
N ALA A 137 -7.41 21.13 1.81
CA ALA A 137 -6.75 20.68 0.58
C ALA A 137 -6.07 19.32 0.77
N LEU A 138 -5.43 19.11 1.93
CA LEU A 138 -4.76 17.86 2.26
C LEU A 138 -5.74 16.72 2.50
N ALA A 139 -6.89 17.02 3.11
CA ALA A 139 -7.97 16.06 3.27
C ALA A 139 -8.48 15.57 1.91
N GLU A 140 -8.62 16.45 0.92
CA GLU A 140 -9.00 16.04 -0.44
C GLU A 140 -7.90 15.24 -1.13
N PHE A 141 -6.63 15.64 -1.01
CA PHE A 141 -5.48 14.88 -1.53
C PHE A 141 -5.48 13.42 -1.07
N TYR A 142 -5.62 13.16 0.24
CA TYR A 142 -5.68 11.78 0.74
C TYR A 142 -6.98 11.04 0.39
N LYS A 143 -8.06 11.76 0.09
CA LYS A 143 -9.29 11.15 -0.42
C LYS A 143 -9.13 10.67 -1.87
N GLU A 144 -8.45 11.45 -2.69
CA GLU A 144 -8.12 11.07 -4.07
C GLU A 144 -7.12 9.91 -4.11
N LEU A 145 -6.08 9.93 -3.29
CA LEU A 145 -5.17 8.78 -3.12
C LEU A 145 -5.91 7.52 -2.66
N ALA A 146 -6.79 7.61 -1.67
CA ALA A 146 -7.57 6.44 -1.26
C ALA A 146 -8.41 5.84 -2.41
N ALA A 147 -8.82 6.66 -3.39
CA ALA A 147 -9.56 6.19 -4.56
C ALA A 147 -8.65 5.50 -5.60
N SER A 148 -7.42 6.00 -5.83
CA SER A 148 -6.45 5.32 -6.70
C SER A 148 -6.02 3.97 -6.12
N GLU A 149 -5.76 3.91 -4.82
CA GLU A 149 -5.43 2.65 -4.11
C GLU A 149 -6.53 1.59 -4.23
N SER A 150 -7.79 2.03 -4.16
CA SER A 150 -8.93 1.11 -4.33
C SER A 150 -8.95 0.45 -5.72
N LYS A 151 -8.43 1.12 -6.75
CA LYS A 151 -8.31 0.56 -8.11
C LYS A 151 -7.17 -0.46 -8.14
N HIS A 152 -5.97 -0.11 -7.68
CA HIS A 152 -4.81 -1.00 -7.66
C HIS A 152 -5.05 -2.30 -6.89
N ARG A 153 -5.77 -2.23 -5.76
CA ARG A 153 -6.23 -3.42 -5.04
C ARG A 153 -6.96 -4.40 -5.96
N GLY A 154 -7.89 -3.89 -6.78
CA GLY A 154 -8.67 -4.70 -7.71
C GLY A 154 -7.80 -5.37 -8.74
N ASP A 155 -6.92 -4.59 -9.38
CA ASP A 155 -6.05 -5.03 -10.47
C ASP A 155 -5.15 -6.20 -10.04
N PHE A 156 -4.49 -6.09 -8.87
CA PHE A 156 -3.65 -7.16 -8.33
C PHE A 156 -4.40 -8.47 -8.06
N TYR A 157 -5.63 -8.38 -7.54
CA TYR A 157 -6.45 -9.55 -7.25
C TYR A 157 -6.95 -10.22 -8.54
N GLU A 158 -7.32 -9.42 -9.54
CA GLU A 158 -7.73 -9.93 -10.85
C GLU A 158 -6.56 -10.61 -11.58
N LEU A 159 -5.35 -10.05 -11.51
CA LEU A 159 -4.15 -10.71 -12.00
C LEU A 159 -3.92 -12.06 -11.31
N ALA A 160 -4.17 -12.18 -10.00
CA ALA A 160 -4.06 -13.47 -9.32
C ALA A 160 -5.07 -14.49 -9.88
N LEU A 161 -6.32 -14.09 -10.12
CA LEU A 161 -7.36 -14.96 -10.69
C LEU A 161 -7.09 -15.34 -12.17
N ASN A 162 -6.37 -14.51 -12.91
CA ASN A 162 -6.03 -14.79 -14.32
C ASN A 162 -4.94 -15.86 -14.47
N HIS A 163 -4.06 -16.00 -13.48
CA HIS A 163 -2.88 -16.88 -13.56
C HIS A 163 -2.98 -18.14 -12.70
N PHE A 164 -3.97 -18.23 -11.80
CA PHE A 164 -4.10 -19.31 -10.83
C PHE A 164 -5.54 -19.81 -10.73
N ASP A 165 -5.72 -21.04 -10.24
CA ASP A 165 -7.05 -21.57 -9.94
C ASP A 165 -7.72 -20.74 -8.84
N ARG A 166 -9.02 -20.50 -8.99
CA ARG A 166 -9.80 -19.69 -8.05
C ARG A 166 -9.73 -20.23 -6.63
N ASP A 167 -9.83 -21.54 -6.44
CA ASP A 167 -9.84 -22.14 -5.11
C ASP A 167 -8.48 -21.95 -4.43
N ASP A 168 -7.39 -22.05 -5.19
CA ASP A 168 -6.03 -21.77 -4.70
C ASP A 168 -5.84 -20.29 -4.33
N VAL A 169 -6.37 -19.37 -5.16
CA VAL A 169 -6.33 -17.92 -4.91
C VAL A 169 -7.10 -17.57 -3.65
N GLU A 170 -8.35 -18.05 -3.53
CA GLU A 170 -9.22 -17.74 -2.40
C GLU A 170 -8.68 -18.34 -1.09
N ALA A 171 -8.21 -19.59 -1.10
CA ALA A 171 -7.57 -20.20 0.06
C ALA A 171 -6.30 -19.46 0.49
N ARG A 172 -5.49 -19.01 -0.48
CA ARG A 172 -4.25 -18.29 -0.18
C ARG A 172 -4.51 -16.86 0.29
N LEU A 173 -5.54 -16.21 -0.26
CA LEU A 173 -6.00 -14.89 0.17
C LEU A 173 -6.50 -14.95 1.62
N ASP A 174 -7.30 -15.95 1.98
CA ASP A 174 -7.81 -16.11 3.35
C ASP A 174 -6.67 -16.26 4.37
N PHE A 175 -5.67 -17.09 4.06
CA PHE A 175 -4.44 -17.18 4.85
C PHE A 175 -3.76 -15.81 5.05
N TRP A 176 -3.64 -15.03 3.97
CA TRP A 176 -2.97 -13.72 4.04
C TRP A 176 -3.79 -12.70 4.83
N LEU A 177 -5.11 -12.70 4.70
CA LEU A 177 -6.00 -11.81 5.43
C LEU A 177 -5.95 -12.08 6.94
N ASP A 178 -5.94 -13.35 7.35
CA ASP A 178 -5.83 -13.72 8.76
C ASP A 178 -4.47 -13.32 9.36
N LEU A 179 -3.38 -13.53 8.60
CA LEU A 179 -2.05 -13.15 9.03
C LEU A 179 -1.87 -11.62 9.05
N GLU A 180 -2.38 -10.91 8.04
CA GLU A 180 -2.31 -9.45 7.97
C GLU A 180 -3.06 -8.80 9.14
N GLY A 181 -4.25 -9.33 9.47
CA GLY A 181 -5.00 -8.86 10.64
C GLY A 181 -4.21 -9.00 11.94
N GLN A 182 -3.57 -10.15 12.17
CA GLN A 182 -2.69 -10.36 13.33
C GLN A 182 -1.53 -9.37 13.36
N ILE A 183 -0.91 -9.10 12.21
CA ILE A 183 0.19 -8.13 12.14
C ILE A 183 -0.32 -6.74 12.49
N VAL A 184 -1.45 -6.30 11.93
CA VAL A 184 -2.03 -4.97 12.19
C VAL A 184 -2.40 -4.78 13.65
N ASP A 185 -2.97 -5.80 14.29
CA ASP A 185 -3.30 -5.76 15.73
C ASP A 185 -2.06 -5.61 16.63
N GLU A 186 -0.89 -6.10 16.18
CA GLU A 186 0.38 -6.03 16.91
C GLU A 186 1.23 -4.79 16.56
N LEU A 187 0.87 -4.04 15.51
CA LEU A 187 1.65 -2.89 15.06
C LEU A 187 1.57 -1.73 16.06
N PRO A 188 2.71 -1.09 16.40
CA PRO A 188 2.68 0.14 17.17
C PRO A 188 2.10 1.27 16.32
N ILE A 189 1.34 2.17 16.96
CA ILE A 189 0.95 3.43 16.33
C ILE A 189 2.22 4.28 16.13
N ARG A 190 2.48 4.63 14.88
CA ARG A 190 3.61 5.46 14.44
C ARG A 190 3.18 6.33 13.27
N ALA A 191 3.97 7.36 12.96
CA ALA A 191 3.74 8.25 11.83
C ALA A 191 4.20 7.58 10.52
N ALA A 192 3.48 6.53 10.13
CA ALA A 192 3.78 5.72 8.94
C ALA A 192 2.50 5.11 8.35
N LEU A 193 2.56 4.79 7.06
CA LEU A 193 1.42 4.19 6.35
C LEU A 193 1.11 2.78 6.82
N HIS A 194 2.12 2.00 7.25
CA HIS A 194 1.97 0.61 7.72
C HIS A 194 2.46 0.40 9.16
#